data_AF-A0A368FCZ4-F1
#
_entry.id   AF-A0A368FCZ4-F1
#
_cell.length_a   1.000
_cell.length_b   1.000
_cell.length_c   1.000
_cell.angle_alpha   90.00
_cell.angle_beta   90.00
_cell.angle_gamma   90.00
#
_symmetry.space_group_name_H-M   'P 1'
#
loop_
_entity.id
_entity.type
_entity.pdbx_description
1 polymer ?
#
loop_
_entity_poly.entity_id
_entity_poly.type
_entity_poly.pdbx_seq_one_letter_code
_entity_poly.pdbx_strand_id
1 'polypeptide(L)'
;MNPDRLFLLGDSRVNENPGLLSFGIILYRWHNIQAERLQRENPTWTDEELFQGARRWLIATLQKIIFYDFVPALLDTRVKPYSKYMPHVPPGISHAFAAAAFRFPHSIVPPAMILRKNVDGCEFREEVGGFPALRLCQNWWNAQDIVQEYTVDEIILGMASQISEADDLIVVEDLRV
;
A
#
# COMPACT_ATOMS: atom_id res chain seq x y z
N MET A 1 -12.97 -9.69 -18.59
CA MET A 1 -12.11 -8.57 -18.15
C MET A 1 -11.00 -8.40 -19.18
N ASN A 2 -10.82 -7.22 -19.78
CA ASN A 2 -9.72 -6.99 -20.72
C ASN A 2 -8.43 -6.73 -19.90
N PRO A 3 -7.37 -7.56 -20.02
CA PRO A 3 -6.12 -7.36 -19.28
C PRO A 3 -5.41 -6.05 -19.64
N ASP A 4 -5.66 -5.48 -20.83
CA ASP A 4 -5.00 -4.25 -21.30
C ASP A 4 -5.33 -3.03 -20.44
N ARG A 5 -6.40 -3.11 -19.63
CA ARG A 5 -6.77 -2.04 -18.70
C ARG A 5 -5.99 -2.08 -17.39
N LEU A 6 -5.36 -3.20 -17.05
CA LEU A 6 -4.75 -3.44 -15.75
C LEU A 6 -3.33 -2.87 -15.69
N PHE A 7 -2.95 -2.33 -14.52
CA PHE A 7 -1.56 -1.96 -14.30
C PHE A 7 -0.71 -3.20 -14.08
N LEU A 8 0.48 -3.24 -14.69
CA LEU A 8 1.46 -4.29 -14.45
C LEU A 8 2.44 -3.84 -13.38
N LEU A 9 2.38 -4.45 -12.19
CA LEU A 9 3.34 -4.26 -11.10
C LEU A 9 3.85 -5.63 -10.60
N GLY A 10 4.73 -5.62 -9.59
CA GLY A 10 5.42 -6.83 -9.13
C GLY A 10 4.53 -7.90 -8.46
N ASP A 11 3.31 -7.57 -8.02
CA ASP A 11 2.33 -8.53 -7.50
C ASP A 11 1.11 -8.59 -8.43
N SER A 12 0.69 -9.81 -8.79
CA SER A 12 -0.40 -10.04 -9.75
C SER A 12 -1.78 -9.58 -9.25
N ARG A 13 -1.93 -9.33 -7.95
CA ARG A 13 -3.19 -8.94 -7.30
C ARG A 13 -3.24 -7.46 -6.98
N VAL A 14 -2.23 -6.67 -7.37
CA VAL A 14 -2.17 -5.23 -7.08
C VAL A 14 -3.40 -4.43 -7.53
N ASN A 15 -4.10 -4.96 -8.54
CA ASN A 15 -5.28 -4.40 -9.16
C ASN A 15 -6.61 -4.74 -8.45
N GLU A 16 -6.54 -5.50 -7.34
CA GLU A 16 -7.71 -6.01 -6.62
C GLU A 16 -8.57 -4.88 -6.05
N ASN A 17 -7.97 -3.83 -5.47
CA ASN A 17 -8.72 -2.65 -5.03
C ASN A 17 -7.95 -1.34 -5.26
N PRO A 18 -8.64 -0.18 -5.34
CA PRO A 18 -8.02 1.13 -5.59
C PRO A 18 -6.94 1.53 -4.58
N GLY A 19 -7.11 1.18 -3.29
CA GLY A 19 -6.13 1.47 -2.25
C GLY A 19 -4.83 0.70 -2.44
N LEU A 20 -4.93 -0.61 -2.73
CA LEU A 20 -3.78 -1.46 -3.01
C LEU A 20 -3.04 -1.02 -4.27
N LEU A 21 -3.78 -0.69 -5.35
CA LEU A 21 -3.18 -0.20 -6.58
C LEU A 21 -2.45 1.12 -6.35
N SER A 22 -3.08 2.07 -5.66
CA SER A 22 -2.48 3.36 -5.32
C SER A 22 -1.20 3.21 -4.49
N PHE A 23 -1.20 2.31 -3.51
CA PHE A 23 -0.01 2.02 -2.71
C PHE A 23 1.13 1.44 -3.57
N GLY A 24 0.81 0.50 -4.47
CA GLY A 24 1.77 -0.05 -5.43
C GLY A 24 2.37 1.02 -6.36
N ILE A 25 1.54 1.95 -6.84
CA ILE A 25 2.00 3.07 -7.69
C ILE A 25 2.89 4.04 -6.91
N ILE A 26 2.61 4.31 -5.63
CA ILE A 26 3.51 5.13 -4.78
C ILE A 26 4.88 4.49 -4.66
N LEU A 27 4.96 3.17 -4.43
CA LEU A 27 6.24 2.47 -4.35
C LEU A 27 6.99 2.53 -5.68
N TYR A 28 6.28 2.34 -6.80
CA TYR A 28 6.86 2.50 -8.14
C TYR A 28 7.42 3.92 -8.36
N ARG A 29 6.64 4.97 -8.03
CA ARG A 29 7.09 6.36 -8.12
C ARG A 29 8.29 6.62 -7.22
N TRP A 30 8.29 6.09 -6.00
CA TRP A 30 9.41 6.21 -5.07
C TRP A 30 10.69 5.59 -5.61
N HIS A 31 10.59 4.42 -6.25
CA HIS A 31 11.74 3.81 -6.93
C HIS A 31 12.35 4.76 -7.97
N ASN A 32 11.53 5.34 -8.84
CA ASN A 32 12.00 6.24 -9.89
C ASN A 32 12.61 7.53 -9.31
N ILE A 33 12.02 8.09 -8.25
CA ILE A 33 12.60 9.23 -7.53
C ILE A 33 14.00 8.89 -6.98
N GLN A 34 14.18 7.68 -6.43
CA GLN A 34 15.50 7.25 -5.98
C GLN A 34 16.47 7.03 -7.14
N ALA A 35 16.02 6.48 -8.27
CA ALA A 35 16.85 6.30 -9.46
C ALA A 35 17.33 7.66 -10.02
N GLU A 36 16.43 8.64 -10.17
CA GLU A 36 16.76 10.00 -10.60
C GLU A 36 17.72 10.71 -9.64
N ARG A 37 17.54 10.49 -8.33
CA ARG A 37 18.47 10.99 -7.31
C ARG A 37 19.85 10.38 -7.47
N LEU A 38 19.93 9.04 -7.58
CA LEU A 38 21.20 8.33 -7.74
C LEU A 38 21.92 8.72 -9.03
N GLN A 39 21.18 8.96 -10.12
CA GLN A 39 21.74 9.43 -11.39
C GLN A 39 22.38 10.81 -11.27
N ARG A 40 21.75 11.73 -10.53
CA ARG A 40 22.30 13.06 -10.26
C ARG A 40 23.55 13.00 -9.38
N GLU A 41 23.56 12.11 -8.38
CA GLU A 41 24.70 11.90 -7.49
C GLU A 41 25.84 11.13 -8.17
N ASN A 42 25.54 10.26 -9.14
CA ASN A 42 26.48 9.39 -9.83
C ASN A 42 26.26 9.43 -11.36
N PRO A 43 26.68 10.50 -12.06
CA PRO A 43 26.40 10.69 -13.48
C PRO A 43 26.95 9.60 -14.43
N THR A 44 27.93 8.82 -13.98
CA THR A 44 28.59 7.78 -14.77
C THR A 44 28.01 6.38 -14.56
N TRP A 45 27.04 6.21 -13.66
CA TRP A 45 26.42 4.90 -13.43
C TRP A 45 25.58 4.47 -14.64
N THR A 46 25.60 3.17 -14.89
CA THR A 46 24.75 2.49 -15.88
C THR A 46 23.33 2.33 -15.37
N ASP A 47 22.40 2.02 -16.28
CA ASP A 47 20.99 1.74 -15.95
C ASP A 47 20.85 0.63 -14.89
N GLU A 48 21.60 -0.47 -15.01
CA GLU A 48 21.57 -1.57 -14.03
C GLU A 48 22.05 -1.13 -12.65
N GLU A 49 23.12 -0.32 -12.58
CA GLU A 49 23.62 0.21 -11.30
C GLU A 49 22.58 1.12 -10.63
N LEU A 50 21.90 1.95 -11.42
CA LEU A 50 20.84 2.84 -10.95
C LEU A 50 19.62 2.04 -10.47
N PHE A 51 19.17 1.06 -11.26
CA PHE A 51 18.04 0.19 -10.92
C PHE A 51 18.30 -0.57 -9.63
N GLN A 52 19.43 -1.27 -9.49
CA GLN A 52 19.75 -2.02 -8.26
C GLN A 52 19.95 -1.08 -7.08
N GLY A 53 20.56 0.09 -7.29
CA GLY A 53 20.69 1.12 -6.26
C GLY A 53 19.35 1.60 -5.73
N ALA A 54 18.43 1.98 -6.62
CA ALA A 54 17.09 2.44 -6.28
C ALA A 54 16.25 1.33 -5.66
N ARG A 55 16.37 0.09 -6.16
CA ARG A 55 15.72 -1.10 -5.61
C ARG A 55 16.17 -1.36 -4.17
N ARG A 56 17.48 -1.29 -3.89
CA ARG A 56 18.03 -1.45 -2.54
C ARG A 56 17.49 -0.39 -1.58
N TRP A 57 17.39 0.86 -2.03
CA TRP A 57 16.79 1.95 -1.25
C TRP A 57 15.32 1.69 -0.94
N LEU A 58 14.51 1.35 -1.95
CA LEU A 58 13.09 1.06 -1.76
C LEU A 58 12.87 -0.09 -0.78
N ILE A 59 13.63 -1.19 -0.91
CA ILE A 59 13.54 -2.33 0.00
C ILE A 59 13.87 -1.91 1.44
N ALA A 60 14.94 -1.14 1.64
CA ALA A 60 15.33 -0.65 2.95
C ALA A 60 14.29 0.29 3.56
N THR A 61 13.73 1.22 2.77
CA THR A 61 12.62 2.10 3.19
C THR A 61 11.42 1.29 3.65
N LEU A 62 11.00 0.32 2.85
CA LEU A 62 9.82 -0.50 3.16
C LEU A 62 10.04 -1.36 4.41
N GLN A 63 11.21 -1.99 4.54
CA GLN A 63 11.58 -2.76 5.73
C GLN A 63 11.58 -1.88 7.00
N LYS A 64 12.13 -0.65 6.91
CA LYS A 64 12.11 0.30 8.02
C LYS A 64 10.68 0.64 8.43
N ILE A 65 9.84 1.02 7.47
CA ILE A 65 8.44 1.40 7.73
C ILE A 65 7.70 0.24 8.38
N ILE A 66 7.83 -0.97 7.82
CA ILE A 66 7.15 -2.16 8.34
C ILE A 66 7.62 -2.47 9.77
N PHE A 67 8.92 -2.63 10.00
CA PHE A 67 9.43 -3.11 11.29
C PHE A 67 9.42 -2.06 12.40
N TYR A 68 9.67 -0.80 12.08
CA TYR A 68 9.87 0.23 13.11
C TYR A 68 8.70 1.21 13.26
N ASP A 69 7.79 1.28 12.29
CA ASP A 69 6.61 2.15 12.37
C ASP A 69 5.32 1.32 12.43
N PHE A 70 5.06 0.48 11.42
CA PHE A 70 3.80 -0.25 11.28
C PHE A 70 3.61 -1.35 12.33
N VAL A 71 4.58 -2.26 12.51
CA VAL A 71 4.46 -3.36 13.50
C VAL A 71 4.29 -2.82 14.93
N PRO A 72 5.06 -1.81 15.39
CA PRO A 72 4.82 -1.23 16.70
C PRO A 72 3.46 -0.56 16.86
N ALA A 73 2.98 0.15 15.84
CA ALA A 73 1.66 0.77 15.86
C ALA A 73 0.53 -0.28 15.90
N LEU A 74 0.72 -1.40 15.18
CA LEU A 74 -0.26 -2.48 15.11
C LEU A 74 -0.34 -3.30 16.41
N LEU A 75 0.80 -3.66 17.00
CA LEU A 75 0.85 -4.55 18.18
C LEU A 75 0.90 -3.79 19.51
N ASP A 76 0.87 -2.45 19.47
CA ASP A 76 1.15 -1.55 20.60
C ASP A 76 2.41 -1.96 21.39
N THR A 77 3.40 -2.51 20.69
CA THR A 77 4.58 -3.13 21.29
C THR A 77 5.83 -2.80 20.48
N ARG A 78 6.86 -2.27 21.14
CA ARG A 78 8.13 -1.97 20.47
C ARG A 78 8.84 -3.24 20.01
N VAL A 79 9.28 -3.24 18.75
CA VAL A 79 10.18 -4.27 18.24
C VAL A 79 11.53 -4.17 18.94
N LYS A 80 12.09 -5.31 19.36
CA LYS A 80 13.40 -5.36 19.99
C LYS A 80 14.47 -4.82 19.03
N PRO A 81 15.44 -4.01 19.51
CA PRO A 81 16.51 -3.52 18.66
C PRO A 81 17.21 -4.67 17.94
N TYR A 82 17.46 -4.48 16.64
CA TYR A 82 18.22 -5.45 15.86
C TYR A 82 19.65 -5.56 16.42
N SER A 83 20.10 -6.79 16.68
CA SER A 83 21.41 -7.04 17.28
C SER A 83 22.42 -7.49 16.23
N LYS A 84 22.10 -8.52 15.45
CA LYS A 84 22.97 -9.08 14.41
C LYS A 84 22.19 -9.98 13.46
N TYR A 85 22.79 -10.24 12.30
CA TYR A 85 22.29 -11.23 11.37
C TYR A 85 22.47 -12.64 11.97
N MET A 86 21.43 -13.46 11.89
CA MET A 86 21.43 -14.82 12.42
C MET A 86 21.22 -15.81 11.28
N PRO A 87 22.29 -16.39 10.70
CA PRO A 87 22.20 -17.23 9.49
C PRO A 87 21.44 -18.55 9.70
N HIS A 88 21.22 -18.97 10.94
CA HIS A 88 20.55 -20.22 11.28
C HIS A 88 19.09 -20.05 11.68
N VAL A 89 18.56 -18.83 11.68
CA VAL A 89 17.12 -18.60 11.91
C VAL A 89 16.38 -18.81 10.60
N PRO A 90 15.40 -19.73 10.52
CA PRO A 90 14.63 -19.94 9.31
C PRO A 90 13.72 -18.71 9.06
N PRO A 91 13.84 -18.01 7.92
CA PRO A 91 13.05 -16.81 7.62
C PRO A 91 11.69 -17.13 6.96
N GLY A 92 11.32 -18.40 6.88
CA GLY A 92 10.11 -18.84 6.18
C GLY A 92 8.83 -18.38 6.88
N ILE A 93 7.81 -18.07 6.08
CA ILE A 93 6.49 -17.73 6.59
C ILE A 93 5.77 -19.01 7.03
N SER A 94 5.30 -19.05 8.27
CA SER A 94 4.57 -20.20 8.80
C SER A 94 3.14 -20.27 8.23
N HIS A 95 2.58 -21.48 8.14
CA HIS A 95 1.19 -21.66 7.72
C HIS A 95 0.21 -20.93 8.64
N ALA A 96 0.46 -20.94 9.95
CA ALA A 96 -0.35 -20.20 10.92
C ALA A 96 -0.35 -18.68 10.64
N PHE A 97 0.81 -18.12 10.26
CA PHE A 97 0.88 -16.71 9.87
C PHE A 97 0.09 -16.45 8.58
N ALA A 98 0.32 -17.23 7.52
CA ALA A 98 -0.30 -16.99 6.22
C ALA A 98 -1.82 -17.25 6.20
N ALA A 99 -2.29 -18.25 6.96
CA ALA A 99 -3.69 -18.67 6.96
C ALA A 99 -4.55 -17.95 8.00
N ALA A 100 -3.98 -17.58 9.16
CA ALA A 100 -4.72 -16.99 10.26
C ALA A 100 -4.22 -15.59 10.62
N ALA A 101 -2.96 -15.44 11.06
CA ALA A 101 -2.51 -14.17 11.62
C ALA A 101 -2.59 -13.01 10.62
N PHE A 102 -2.10 -13.21 9.38
CA PHE A 102 -2.12 -12.19 8.34
C PHE A 102 -3.48 -12.09 7.60
N ARG A 103 -4.56 -12.61 8.22
CA ARG A 103 -5.95 -12.35 7.84
C ARG A 103 -6.63 -11.32 8.75
N PHE A 104 -6.02 -10.95 9.88
CA PHE A 104 -6.51 -9.85 10.72
C PHE A 104 -6.81 -8.57 9.91
N PRO A 105 -6.05 -8.19 8.84
CA PRO A 105 -6.35 -6.96 8.12
C PRO A 105 -7.74 -6.93 7.52
N HIS A 106 -8.39 -8.08 7.28
CA HIS A 106 -9.75 -8.14 6.75
C HIS A 106 -10.81 -7.63 7.74
N SER A 107 -10.54 -7.62 9.06
CA SER A 107 -11.48 -7.06 10.05
C SER A 107 -11.47 -5.54 10.06
N ILE A 108 -10.32 -4.93 9.77
CA ILE A 108 -10.13 -3.47 9.82
C ILE A 108 -10.43 -2.75 8.49
N VAL A 109 -10.91 -3.46 7.46
CA VAL A 109 -11.24 -2.84 6.16
C VAL A 109 -12.57 -2.08 6.26
N PRO A 110 -12.60 -0.76 5.98
CA PRO A 110 -13.84 0.01 5.95
C PRO A 110 -14.73 -0.34 4.76
N PRO A 111 -16.05 -0.17 4.86
CA PRO A 111 -16.98 -0.50 3.77
C PRO A 111 -16.84 0.46 2.57
N ALA A 112 -16.31 1.65 2.79
CA ALA A 112 -16.08 2.65 1.77
C ALA A 112 -14.81 3.46 2.05
N MET A 113 -14.18 3.98 1.00
CA MET A 113 -13.00 4.84 1.08
C MET A 113 -13.40 6.31 0.88
N ILE A 114 -13.02 7.18 1.80
CA ILE A 114 -13.11 8.63 1.58
C ILE A 114 -11.93 9.07 0.69
N LEU A 115 -12.15 10.10 -0.12
CA LEU A 115 -11.13 10.70 -0.97
C LEU A 115 -10.85 12.12 -0.50
N ARG A 116 -9.58 12.47 -0.33
CA ARG A 116 -9.16 13.79 0.13
C ARG A 116 -8.47 14.53 -1.00
N LYS A 117 -8.96 15.73 -1.36
CA LYS A 117 -8.40 16.52 -2.45
C LYS A 117 -6.93 16.87 -2.17
N ASN A 118 -6.10 16.89 -3.21
CA ASN A 118 -4.71 17.33 -3.13
C ASN A 118 -4.63 18.87 -3.28
N VAL A 119 -5.17 19.58 -2.30
CA VAL A 119 -5.15 21.05 -2.21
C VAL A 119 -4.63 21.48 -0.84
N ASP A 120 -4.23 22.74 -0.70
CA ASP A 120 -3.82 23.32 0.58
C ASP A 120 -5.03 23.45 1.53
N GLY A 121 -5.42 22.33 2.16
CA GLY A 121 -6.57 22.23 3.05
C GLY A 121 -6.92 20.77 3.40
N CYS A 122 -7.83 20.58 4.38
CA CYS A 122 -8.38 19.27 4.73
C CYS A 122 -9.73 19.06 4.04
N GLU A 123 -9.77 19.20 2.72
CA GLU A 123 -10.98 19.07 1.93
C GLU A 123 -11.19 17.64 1.44
N PHE A 124 -12.35 17.08 1.76
CA PHE A 124 -12.78 15.77 1.28
C PHE A 124 -13.74 15.92 0.11
N ARG A 125 -13.81 14.92 -0.77
CA ARG A 125 -14.88 14.85 -1.76
C ARG A 125 -16.18 14.52 -1.06
N GLU A 126 -17.20 15.31 -1.35
CA GLU A 126 -18.57 15.08 -0.88
C GLU A 126 -19.34 14.12 -1.80
N GLU A 127 -18.86 13.95 -3.03
CA GLU A 127 -19.45 13.07 -4.03
C GLU A 127 -18.36 12.31 -4.81
N VAL A 128 -18.47 10.98 -4.80
CA VAL A 128 -17.60 10.00 -5.45
C VAL A 128 -18.53 8.97 -6.09
N GLY A 129 -18.67 9.03 -7.42
CA GLY A 129 -19.62 8.19 -8.15
C GLY A 129 -21.09 8.36 -7.71
N GLY A 130 -21.49 9.55 -7.27
CA GLY A 130 -22.85 9.82 -6.77
C GLY A 130 -23.07 9.52 -5.29
N PHE A 131 -22.04 9.11 -4.55
CA PHE A 131 -22.10 8.76 -3.13
C PHE A 131 -21.08 9.54 -2.29
N PRO A 132 -21.25 9.64 -0.96
CA PRO A 132 -20.29 10.37 -0.11
C PRO A 132 -18.88 9.78 -0.05
N ALA A 133 -18.71 8.52 -0.44
CA ALA A 133 -17.45 7.80 -0.39
C ALA A 133 -17.45 6.67 -1.43
N LEU A 134 -16.26 6.19 -1.81
CA LEU A 134 -16.10 5.10 -2.75
C LEU A 134 -16.42 3.75 -2.09
N ARG A 135 -17.55 3.13 -2.42
CA ARG A 135 -17.92 1.81 -1.89
C ARG A 135 -16.98 0.71 -2.37
N LEU A 136 -16.46 -0.13 -1.49
CA LEU A 136 -15.48 -1.15 -1.88
C LEU A 136 -16.07 -2.30 -2.70
N CYS A 137 -17.26 -2.82 -2.32
CA CYS A 137 -17.85 -3.98 -2.99
C CYS A 137 -18.10 -3.79 -4.49
N GLN A 138 -18.32 -2.54 -4.93
CA GLN A 138 -18.55 -2.19 -6.33
C GLN A 138 -17.26 -2.01 -7.13
N ASN A 139 -16.10 -1.92 -6.46
CA ASN A 139 -14.84 -1.49 -7.05
C ASN A 139 -13.73 -2.55 -6.98
N TRP A 140 -14.04 -3.77 -6.52
CA TRP A 140 -13.14 -4.91 -6.63
C TRP A 140 -12.78 -5.16 -8.10
N TRP A 141 -11.49 -5.25 -8.38
CA TRP A 141 -10.91 -5.39 -9.71
C TRP A 141 -11.24 -4.25 -10.68
N ASN A 142 -11.80 -3.13 -10.22
CA ASN A 142 -12.02 -1.91 -11.03
C ASN A 142 -11.12 -0.75 -10.59
N ALA A 143 -10.00 -1.05 -9.94
CA ALA A 143 -9.08 -0.09 -9.34
C ALA A 143 -8.53 0.97 -10.31
N GLN A 144 -8.41 0.62 -11.59
CA GLN A 144 -7.71 1.41 -12.61
C GLN A 144 -8.53 2.61 -13.04
N ASP A 145 -9.84 2.40 -13.23
CA ASP A 145 -10.78 3.48 -13.55
C ASP A 145 -10.80 4.49 -12.39
N ILE A 146 -10.87 3.99 -11.16
CA ILE A 146 -10.89 4.83 -9.96
C ILE A 146 -9.59 5.64 -9.82
N VAL A 147 -8.44 5.01 -10.01
CA VAL A 147 -7.14 5.73 -9.95
C VAL A 147 -7.02 6.76 -11.07
N GLN A 148 -7.56 6.49 -12.25
CA GLN A 148 -7.58 7.45 -13.36
C GLN A 148 -8.53 8.62 -13.10
N GLU A 149 -9.68 8.37 -12.47
CA GLU A 149 -10.70 9.37 -12.17
C GLU A 149 -10.31 10.29 -11.01
N TYR A 150 -9.79 9.74 -9.91
CA TYR A 150 -9.57 10.46 -8.65
C TYR A 150 -8.11 10.70 -8.28
N THR A 151 -7.17 10.16 -9.05
CA THR A 151 -5.72 10.19 -8.80
C THR A 151 -5.25 9.36 -7.60
N VAL A 152 -3.99 8.91 -7.66
CA VAL A 152 -3.31 8.19 -6.57
C VAL A 152 -3.21 9.03 -5.30
N ASP A 153 -2.97 10.34 -5.45
CA ASP A 153 -2.70 11.21 -4.31
C ASP A 153 -3.96 11.37 -3.45
N GLU A 154 -5.12 11.59 -4.07
CA GLU A 154 -6.35 11.77 -3.30
C GLU A 154 -6.80 10.50 -2.57
N ILE A 155 -6.58 9.34 -3.18
CA ILE A 155 -6.86 8.03 -2.57
C ILE A 155 -5.98 7.83 -1.33
N ILE A 156 -4.68 8.11 -1.46
CA ILE A 156 -3.73 7.89 -0.36
C ILE A 156 -3.93 8.90 0.76
N LEU A 157 -4.21 10.16 0.43
CA LEU A 157 -4.55 11.18 1.41
C LEU A 157 -5.86 10.86 2.15
N GLY A 158 -6.84 10.30 1.43
CA GLY A 158 -8.08 9.78 2.00
C GLY A 158 -7.81 8.65 2.99
N MET A 159 -7.09 7.60 2.56
CA MET A 159 -6.69 6.47 3.40
C MET A 159 -5.91 6.91 4.64
N ALA A 160 -4.99 7.86 4.51
CA ALA A 160 -4.20 8.37 5.64
C ALA A 160 -5.03 9.18 6.65
N SER A 161 -6.19 9.69 6.24
CA SER A 161 -7.08 10.50 7.10
C SER A 161 -8.26 9.70 7.65
N GLN A 162 -8.60 8.57 7.02
CA GLN A 162 -9.70 7.71 7.41
C GLN A 162 -9.29 6.75 8.52
N ILE A 163 -10.12 6.64 9.55
CA ILE A 163 -9.97 5.60 10.57
C ILE A 163 -10.45 4.26 10.00
N SER A 164 -9.70 3.20 10.27
CA SER A 164 -10.07 1.83 9.89
C SER A 164 -11.28 1.33 10.68
N GLU A 165 -11.84 0.19 10.30
CA GLU A 165 -12.79 -0.51 11.17
C GLU A 165 -12.11 -1.01 12.44
N ALA A 166 -12.93 -1.41 13.41
CA ALA A 166 -12.45 -1.99 14.66
C ALA A 166 -11.70 -3.32 14.41
N ASP A 167 -10.67 -3.58 15.21
CA ASP A 167 -10.01 -4.88 15.26
C ASP A 167 -10.83 -5.83 16.14
N ASP A 168 -11.82 -6.49 15.53
CA ASP A 168 -12.72 -7.42 16.22
C ASP A 168 -13.11 -8.62 15.34
N LEU A 169 -14.18 -9.34 15.70
CA LEU A 169 -14.64 -10.52 14.95
C LEU A 169 -15.60 -10.15 13.81
N ILE A 170 -15.87 -8.86 13.61
CA ILE A 170 -16.79 -8.34 12.62
C ILE A 170 -15.98 -8.03 11.36
N VAL A 171 -16.56 -8.42 10.23
CA VAL A 171 -16.06 -8.12 8.89
C VAL A 171 -17.20 -7.44 8.16
N VAL A 172 -16.90 -6.32 7.50
CA VAL A 172 -17.86 -5.55 6.72
C VAL A 172 -18.50 -6.41 5.64
N GLU A 173 -19.74 -6.08 5.27
CA GLU A 173 -20.46 -6.83 4.23
C GLU A 173 -19.69 -6.82 2.90
N ASP A 174 -18.94 -5.77 2.59
CA ASP A 174 -18.10 -5.67 1.39
C ASP A 174 -17.05 -6.78 1.22
N LEU A 175 -16.76 -7.53 2.29
CA LEU A 175 -15.83 -8.66 2.32
C LEU A 175 -16.47 -9.99 2.76
N ARG A 176 -17.64 -9.96 3.40
CA ARG A 176 -18.24 -11.13 4.07
C ARG A 176 -19.14 -11.97 3.17
N VAL A 177 -19.68 -11.40 2.08
CA VAL A 177 -20.70 -12.06 1.23
C VAL A 177 -20.12 -12.75 0.01
#